data_AF-A0A8J4ENM8-F1
#
_entry.id   AF-A0A8J4ENM8-F1
#
_cell.length_a   1.000
_cell.length_b   1.000
_cell.length_c   1.000
_cell.angle_alpha   90.00
_cell.angle_beta   90.00
_cell.angle_gamma   90.00
#
_symmetry.space_group_name_H-M   'P 1'
#
loop_
_entity.id
_entity.type
_entity.pdbx_description
1 polymer ?
#
loop_
_entity_poly.entity_id
_entity_poly.type
_entity_poly.pdbx_seq_one_letter_code
_entity_poly.pdbx_strand_id
1 'polypeptide(L)'
;MKATPALSLVAGEGTTAVDTHVSTDPAVGAYAISRLAAVLEDAWAAIRAQHPDIDHAVVIIGPGTGTGRPAEHGHYGSLRWRHRHSDAEFAEVLVAGEGLSRTAAEVLGTLLHEAAHALADARQVKDTSRQGRWHNKHFAQLATELGLAVEPDDKIGFRTTITDLTTGRYQSTIAALDGAITLFRHPIEAKPKKKRDNSNNPIPLECLCPRKIKVAPTIAEAGLIRCDVCGHAFMPDGQPDPTLTPDPTGAAHDGMPTFPWGTVPNGLATLRQLAASGLRPGGQPIAARLTWRHGRRFANLYRLDAAKTKRQATPAQLDALARANAARAAKRGDR
;
A
#
# COMPACT_ATOMS: atom_id res chain seq x y z
N MET A 1 75.14 2.77 -6.58
CA MET A 1 74.52 2.35 -5.30
C MET A 1 73.37 3.32 -5.05
N LYS A 2 72.08 2.99 -5.10
CA LYS A 2 71.36 1.81 -4.61
C LYS A 2 70.30 1.38 -5.63
N ALA A 3 70.13 0.07 -5.76
CA ALA A 3 69.11 -0.58 -6.58
C ALA A 3 67.73 -0.48 -5.92
N THR A 4 66.71 -0.21 -6.72
CA THR A 4 65.29 -0.29 -6.35
C THR A 4 64.81 -1.73 -6.60
N PRO A 5 64.11 -2.37 -5.66
CA PRO A 5 63.64 -3.75 -5.87
C PRO A 5 62.37 -3.79 -6.71
N ALA A 6 62.30 -4.80 -7.57
CA ALA A 6 61.12 -5.19 -8.32
C ALA A 6 60.02 -5.73 -7.38
N LEU A 7 58.77 -5.33 -7.62
CA LEU A 7 57.60 -6.01 -7.07
C LEU A 7 56.73 -6.54 -8.21
N SER A 8 56.47 -7.84 -8.11
CA SER A 8 55.81 -8.76 -9.02
C SER A 8 54.44 -8.28 -9.53
N LEU A 9 54.23 -8.36 -10.86
CA LEU A 9 52.90 -8.40 -11.46
C LEU A 9 52.25 -9.76 -11.11
N VAL A 10 51.15 -9.72 -10.37
CA VAL A 10 50.20 -10.83 -10.32
C VAL A 10 49.17 -10.58 -11.41
N ALA A 11 49.10 -11.49 -12.38
CA ALA A 11 48.08 -11.52 -13.41
C ALA A 11 46.71 -11.77 -12.76
N GLY A 12 45.80 -10.80 -12.89
CA GLY A 12 44.38 -10.97 -12.61
C GLY A 12 43.66 -11.23 -13.92
N GLU A 13 43.22 -12.47 -14.10
CA GLU A 13 42.44 -12.97 -15.23
C GLU A 13 41.07 -12.30 -15.35
N GLY A 14 40.61 -12.10 -16.59
CA GLY A 14 39.21 -12.26 -16.93
C GLY A 14 38.30 -11.03 -16.90
N THR A 15 38.68 -9.92 -17.53
CA THR A 15 37.66 -8.97 -18.03
C THR A 15 37.13 -9.51 -19.35
N THR A 16 35.95 -10.12 -19.34
CA THR A 16 35.18 -10.38 -20.56
C THR A 16 34.83 -9.03 -21.19
N ALA A 17 35.55 -8.64 -22.24
CA ALA A 17 35.17 -7.53 -23.08
C ALA A 17 33.80 -7.85 -23.69
N VAL A 18 32.79 -7.07 -23.33
CA VAL A 18 31.52 -7.07 -24.07
C VAL A 18 31.83 -6.34 -25.37
N ASP A 19 32.00 -7.08 -26.47
CA ASP A 19 32.19 -6.51 -27.79
C ASP A 19 30.93 -5.72 -28.18
N THR A 20 30.93 -4.42 -27.91
CA THR A 20 29.89 -3.50 -28.36
C THR A 20 30.14 -3.20 -29.84
N HIS A 21 29.64 -4.05 -30.73
CA HIS A 21 29.57 -3.74 -32.16
C HIS A 21 28.45 -2.72 -32.40
N VAL A 22 28.81 -1.44 -32.51
CA VAL A 22 27.91 -0.41 -33.06
C VAL A 22 27.76 -0.71 -34.56
N SER A 23 26.54 -1.02 -35.00
CA SER A 23 26.26 -1.18 -36.44
C SER A 23 26.52 0.14 -37.16
N THR A 24 27.38 0.12 -38.18
CA THR A 24 27.68 1.27 -39.04
C THR A 24 26.82 1.29 -40.31
N ASP A 25 25.87 0.37 -40.46
CA ASP A 25 24.97 0.33 -41.61
C ASP A 25 23.81 1.33 -41.42
N PRO A 26 23.79 2.46 -42.15
CA PRO A 26 22.74 3.46 -42.02
C PRO A 26 21.36 2.92 -42.45
N ALA A 27 21.29 1.85 -43.25
CA ALA A 27 20.02 1.29 -43.70
C ALA A 27 19.24 0.58 -42.58
N VAL A 28 19.94 0.05 -41.58
CA VAL A 28 19.33 -0.67 -40.44
C VAL A 28 18.63 0.29 -39.46
N GLY A 29 19.10 1.54 -39.37
CA GLY A 29 18.54 2.56 -38.46
C GLY A 29 17.68 3.64 -39.13
N ALA A 30 17.82 3.86 -40.44
CA ALA A 30 17.12 4.94 -41.13
C ALA A 30 15.60 4.77 -41.05
N TYR A 31 14.92 5.82 -40.57
CA TYR A 31 13.46 5.92 -40.45
C TYR A 31 12.79 4.80 -39.63
N ALA A 32 13.53 4.00 -38.86
CA ALA A 32 12.98 2.90 -38.08
C ALA A 32 11.90 3.39 -37.09
N ILE A 33 12.19 4.47 -36.36
CA ILE A 33 11.25 5.04 -35.39
C ILE A 33 10.04 5.70 -36.09
N SER A 34 10.24 6.41 -37.20
CA SER A 34 9.14 7.05 -37.93
C SER A 34 8.18 6.02 -38.53
N ARG A 35 8.71 4.92 -39.08
CA ARG A 35 7.89 3.79 -39.57
C ARG A 35 7.13 3.12 -38.44
N LEU A 36 7.80 2.85 -37.32
CA LEU A 36 7.16 2.25 -36.16
C LEU A 36 6.06 3.16 -35.59
N ALA A 37 6.31 4.47 -35.47
CA ALA A 37 5.33 5.43 -34.99
C ALA A 37 4.06 5.42 -35.88
N ALA A 38 4.22 5.46 -37.20
CA ALA A 38 3.10 5.38 -38.13
C ALA A 38 2.28 4.09 -37.96
N VAL A 39 2.95 2.94 -37.82
CA VAL A 39 2.25 1.65 -37.60
C VAL A 39 1.57 1.57 -36.24
N LEU A 40 2.15 2.18 -35.19
CA LEU A 40 1.49 2.29 -33.88
C LEU A 40 0.26 3.20 -33.92
N GLU A 41 0.31 4.31 -34.67
CA GLU A 41 -0.85 5.18 -34.92
C GLU A 41 -1.95 4.43 -35.70
N ASP A 42 -1.58 3.67 -36.74
CA ASP A 42 -2.51 2.80 -37.48
C ASP A 42 -3.12 1.71 -36.58
N ALA A 43 -2.32 1.12 -35.69
CA ALA A 43 -2.81 0.15 -34.71
C ALA A 43 -3.82 0.78 -33.74
N TRP A 44 -3.55 2.00 -33.25
CA TRP A 44 -4.51 2.75 -32.43
C TRP A 44 -5.78 3.07 -33.21
N ALA A 45 -5.66 3.50 -34.47
CA ALA A 45 -6.81 3.75 -35.34
C ALA A 45 -7.64 2.48 -35.57
N ALA A 46 -7.00 1.32 -35.74
CA ALA A 46 -7.68 0.03 -35.88
C ALA A 46 -8.47 -0.36 -34.61
N ILE A 47 -7.93 -0.07 -33.42
CA ILE A 47 -8.65 -0.27 -32.16
C ILE A 47 -9.88 0.64 -32.10
N ARG A 48 -9.71 1.94 -32.41
CA ARG A 48 -10.80 2.91 -32.42
C ARG A 48 -11.89 2.58 -33.44
N ALA A 49 -11.53 2.03 -34.59
CA ALA A 49 -12.50 1.60 -35.59
C ALA A 49 -13.46 0.52 -35.06
N GLN A 50 -13.02 -0.31 -34.10
CA GLN A 50 -13.87 -1.28 -33.43
C GLN A 50 -14.54 -0.74 -32.17
N HIS A 51 -13.96 0.29 -31.55
CA HIS A 51 -14.42 0.91 -30.32
C HIS A 51 -14.53 2.43 -30.49
N PRO A 52 -15.60 2.93 -31.18
CA PRO A 52 -15.71 4.34 -31.56
C PRO A 52 -15.81 5.33 -30.40
N ASP A 53 -16.17 4.85 -29.20
CA ASP A 53 -16.17 5.62 -27.95
C ASP A 53 -14.76 6.09 -27.55
N ILE A 54 -13.70 5.45 -28.07
CA ILE A 54 -12.32 5.81 -27.75
C ILE A 54 -11.91 7.03 -28.58
N ASP A 55 -11.51 8.09 -27.89
CA ASP A 55 -11.01 9.31 -28.51
C ASP A 55 -9.65 9.13 -29.19
N HIS A 56 -9.31 10.10 -30.05
CA HIS A 56 -7.98 10.15 -30.64
C HIS A 56 -6.91 10.40 -29.57
N ALA A 57 -5.74 9.78 -29.71
CA ALA A 57 -4.60 10.00 -28.82
C ALA A 57 -3.33 10.24 -29.64
N VAL A 58 -2.41 11.03 -29.09
CA VAL A 58 -1.05 11.16 -29.60
C VAL A 58 -0.26 9.93 -29.14
N VAL A 59 0.21 9.12 -30.08
CA VAL A 59 0.99 7.91 -29.78
C VAL A 59 2.47 8.27 -29.74
N ILE A 60 3.14 7.98 -28.63
CA ILE A 60 4.56 8.27 -28.45
C ILE A 60 5.35 7.01 -28.09
N ILE A 61 6.62 6.98 -28.47
CA ILE A 61 7.57 5.95 -28.04
C ILE A 61 8.51 6.60 -27.03
N GLY A 62 8.55 6.05 -25.81
CA GLY A 62 9.29 6.65 -24.71
C GLY A 62 9.94 5.61 -23.80
N PRO A 63 10.74 6.05 -22.82
CA PRO A 63 11.27 5.15 -21.81
C PRO A 63 10.13 4.65 -20.89
N GLY A 64 9.94 3.34 -20.81
CA GLY A 64 9.07 2.71 -19.79
C GLY A 64 9.74 2.60 -18.42
N THR A 65 11.06 2.85 -18.36
CA THR A 65 11.84 2.85 -17.13
C THR A 65 12.22 4.26 -16.72
N GLY A 66 11.80 4.66 -15.52
CA GLY A 66 12.17 5.91 -14.86
C GLY A 66 12.88 5.67 -13.54
N THR A 67 13.64 6.65 -13.03
CA THR A 67 14.30 6.55 -11.73
C THR A 67 13.30 6.27 -10.61
N GLY A 68 13.24 5.01 -10.16
CA GLY A 68 12.43 4.59 -9.01
C GLY A 68 11.04 4.02 -9.33
N ARG A 69 10.57 4.02 -10.59
CA ARG A 69 9.30 3.38 -11.01
C ARG A 69 9.54 1.97 -11.60
N PRO A 70 8.61 1.03 -11.43
CA PRO A 70 8.64 -0.24 -12.16
C PRO A 70 8.67 0.01 -13.68
N ALA A 71 9.24 -0.92 -14.44
CA ALA A 71 9.15 -0.87 -15.90
C ALA A 71 7.68 -0.99 -16.31
N GLU A 72 7.15 0.04 -16.96
CA GLU A 72 5.81 0.03 -17.56
C GLU A 72 5.96 -0.27 -19.06
N HIS A 73 5.05 -1.06 -19.61
CA HIS A 73 5.06 -1.39 -21.04
C HIS A 73 4.37 -0.32 -21.89
N GLY A 74 3.45 0.43 -21.29
CA GLY A 74 2.74 1.55 -21.87
C GLY A 74 2.10 2.42 -20.79
N HIS A 75 1.56 3.56 -21.20
CA HIS A 75 0.81 4.45 -20.30
C HIS A 75 -0.19 5.32 -21.07
N TYR A 76 -1.44 5.33 -20.63
CA TYR A 76 -2.46 6.30 -21.03
C TYR A 76 -2.45 7.55 -20.14
N GLY A 77 -2.42 8.73 -20.77
CA GLY A 77 -2.58 10.01 -20.10
C GLY A 77 -3.67 10.86 -20.76
N SER A 78 -4.72 11.19 -20.02
CA SER A 78 -5.75 12.13 -20.49
C SER A 78 -5.20 13.56 -20.61
N LEU A 79 -5.65 14.28 -21.66
CA LEU A 79 -5.40 15.71 -21.90
C LEU A 79 -3.94 16.16 -21.74
N ARG A 80 -2.98 15.37 -22.26
CA ARG A 80 -1.53 15.65 -22.15
C ARG A 80 -1.01 16.61 -23.22
N TRP A 81 -1.71 16.69 -24.34
CA TRP A 81 -1.31 17.50 -25.48
C TRP A 81 -2.33 18.60 -25.73
N ARG A 82 -1.85 19.80 -26.07
CA ARG A 82 -2.69 20.92 -26.48
C ARG A 82 -2.33 21.35 -27.89
N HIS A 83 -3.33 21.56 -28.73
CA HIS A 83 -3.12 22.12 -30.06
C HIS A 83 -2.58 23.54 -29.95
N ARG A 84 -1.57 23.90 -30.75
CA ARG A 84 -0.98 25.25 -30.71
C ARG A 84 -1.96 26.35 -31.14
N HIS A 85 -2.87 26.02 -32.05
CA HIS A 85 -3.72 27.02 -32.72
C HIS A 85 -5.22 26.86 -32.40
N SER A 86 -5.57 26.05 -31.40
CA SER A 86 -6.95 25.91 -30.91
C SER A 86 -6.96 25.46 -29.45
N ASP A 87 -8.13 25.48 -28.81
CA ASP A 87 -8.28 24.97 -27.45
C ASP A 87 -8.48 23.44 -27.37
N ALA A 88 -8.36 22.73 -28.50
CA ALA A 88 -8.37 21.27 -28.51
C ALA A 88 -7.22 20.68 -27.68
N GLU A 89 -7.58 19.72 -26.83
CA GLU A 89 -6.67 18.91 -26.03
C GLU A 89 -6.78 17.44 -26.44
N PHE A 90 -5.67 16.69 -26.34
CA PHE A 90 -5.60 15.31 -26.76
C PHE A 90 -4.96 14.45 -25.68
N ALA A 91 -5.42 13.21 -25.60
CA ALA A 91 -4.79 12.18 -24.79
C ALA A 91 -3.43 11.77 -25.37
N GLU A 92 -2.63 11.10 -24.55
CA GLU A 92 -1.36 10.48 -24.90
C GLU A 92 -1.43 8.97 -24.64
N VAL A 93 -0.87 8.20 -25.57
CA VAL A 93 -0.57 6.78 -25.37
C VAL A 93 0.92 6.59 -25.55
N LEU A 94 1.62 6.28 -24.46
CA LEU A 94 3.03 5.93 -24.50
C LEU A 94 3.17 4.42 -24.73
N VAL A 95 4.05 4.04 -25.65
CA VAL A 95 4.57 2.68 -25.81
C VAL A 95 6.02 2.68 -25.36
N ALA A 96 6.35 1.83 -24.39
CA ALA A 96 7.70 1.77 -23.86
C ALA A 96 8.64 1.13 -24.86
N GLY A 97 9.75 1.80 -25.17
CA GLY A 97 10.77 1.30 -26.09
C GLY A 97 11.36 -0.05 -25.64
N GLU A 98 11.47 -0.31 -24.34
CA GLU A 98 11.92 -1.59 -23.78
C GLU A 98 10.91 -2.71 -24.02
N GLY A 99 9.62 -2.36 -23.97
CA GLY A 99 8.52 -3.28 -24.19
C GLY A 99 8.40 -3.76 -25.64
N LEU A 100 9.12 -3.13 -26.58
CA LEU A 100 9.18 -3.55 -27.99
C LEU A 100 10.03 -4.82 -28.21
N SER A 101 10.77 -5.28 -27.19
CA SER A 101 11.47 -6.57 -27.21
C SER A 101 10.54 -7.79 -27.14
N ARG A 102 9.24 -7.56 -26.83
CA ARG A 102 8.19 -8.58 -26.79
C ARG A 102 7.64 -8.84 -28.19
N THR A 103 6.79 -9.86 -28.32
CA THR A 103 6.12 -10.15 -29.60
C THR A 103 5.18 -9.01 -30.01
N ALA A 104 4.95 -8.84 -31.32
CA ALA A 104 4.01 -7.84 -31.84
C ALA A 104 2.58 -8.00 -31.27
N ALA A 105 2.14 -9.23 -30.98
CA ALA A 105 0.87 -9.50 -30.33
C ALA A 105 0.82 -8.98 -28.89
N GLU A 106 1.91 -9.10 -28.12
CA GLU A 106 2.02 -8.54 -26.76
C GLU A 106 2.11 -7.00 -26.76
N VAL A 107 2.73 -6.42 -27.79
CA VAL A 107 2.74 -4.96 -28.00
C VAL A 107 1.32 -4.47 -28.30
N LEU A 108 0.59 -5.13 -29.18
CA LEU A 108 -0.84 -4.84 -29.40
C LEU A 108 -1.66 -5.03 -28.12
N GLY A 109 -1.40 -6.08 -27.35
CA GLY A 109 -2.03 -6.30 -26.05
C GLY A 109 -1.78 -5.15 -25.07
N THR A 110 -0.63 -4.48 -25.18
CA THR A 110 -0.31 -3.25 -24.41
C THR A 110 -1.15 -2.08 -24.92
N LEU A 111 -1.27 -1.87 -26.23
CA LEU A 111 -2.13 -0.82 -26.78
C LEU A 111 -3.60 -1.02 -26.38
N LEU A 112 -4.11 -2.25 -26.40
CA LEU A 112 -5.45 -2.58 -25.94
C LEU A 112 -5.64 -2.35 -24.43
N HIS A 113 -4.59 -2.56 -23.64
CA HIS A 113 -4.59 -2.22 -22.21
C HIS A 113 -4.74 -0.71 -22.02
N GLU A 114 -3.95 0.10 -22.72
CA GLU A 114 -4.06 1.56 -22.67
C GLU A 114 -5.41 2.05 -23.22
N ALA A 115 -5.97 1.35 -24.22
CA ALA A 115 -7.31 1.60 -24.74
C ALA A 115 -8.42 1.35 -23.69
N ALA A 116 -8.24 0.42 -22.74
CA ALA A 116 -9.20 0.25 -21.63
C ALA A 116 -9.25 1.49 -20.74
N HIS A 117 -8.09 2.10 -20.47
CA HIS A 117 -8.01 3.37 -19.74
C HIS A 117 -8.64 4.51 -20.54
N ALA A 118 -8.37 4.59 -21.85
CA ALA A 118 -8.97 5.59 -22.73
C ALA A 118 -10.50 5.46 -22.79
N LEU A 119 -11.02 4.23 -22.88
CA LEU A 119 -12.46 3.96 -22.87
C LEU A 119 -13.09 4.32 -21.52
N ALA A 120 -12.38 4.07 -20.41
CA ALA A 120 -12.82 4.48 -19.09
C ALA A 120 -12.92 6.00 -18.98
N ASP A 121 -11.93 6.72 -19.49
CA ASP A 121 -11.89 8.18 -19.52
C ASP A 121 -13.04 8.75 -20.37
N ALA A 122 -13.24 8.26 -21.60
CA ALA A 122 -14.34 8.67 -22.47
C ALA A 122 -15.72 8.45 -21.81
N ARG A 123 -15.88 7.35 -21.07
CA ARG A 123 -17.11 7.01 -20.35
C ARG A 123 -17.20 7.62 -18.94
N GLN A 124 -16.19 8.39 -18.52
CA GLN A 124 -16.10 8.98 -17.18
C GLN A 124 -16.21 7.93 -16.06
N VAL A 125 -15.63 6.75 -16.28
CA VAL A 125 -15.62 5.62 -15.35
C VAL A 125 -14.29 5.57 -14.61
N LYS A 126 -14.35 5.51 -13.29
CA LYS A 126 -13.15 5.29 -12.47
C LYS A 126 -12.74 3.82 -12.50
N ASP A 127 -11.62 3.54 -13.15
CA ASP A 127 -11.12 2.20 -13.47
C ASP A 127 -9.88 1.78 -12.64
N THR A 128 -9.21 2.75 -12.00
CA THR A 128 -8.09 2.50 -11.09
C THR A 128 -8.29 3.07 -9.68
N SER A 129 -7.48 2.57 -8.74
CA SER A 129 -7.39 3.05 -7.37
C SER A 129 -5.93 3.05 -6.88
N ARG A 130 -5.68 3.44 -5.63
CA ARG A 130 -4.33 3.51 -5.04
C ARG A 130 -3.34 4.36 -5.85
N GLN A 131 -3.81 5.49 -6.38
CA GLN A 131 -3.05 6.40 -7.27
C GLN A 131 -2.62 5.69 -8.57
N GLY A 132 -3.57 5.08 -9.29
CA GLY A 132 -3.32 4.39 -10.56
C GLY A 132 -2.72 2.98 -10.44
N ARG A 133 -2.21 2.58 -9.27
CA ARG A 133 -1.51 1.30 -9.10
C ARG A 133 -2.39 0.05 -9.05
N TRP A 134 -3.70 0.23 -8.90
CA TRP A 134 -4.63 -0.88 -8.70
C TRP A 134 -5.78 -0.81 -9.69
N HIS A 135 -5.78 -1.71 -10.67
CA HIS A 135 -6.86 -1.93 -11.61
C HIS A 135 -8.06 -2.53 -10.87
N ASN A 136 -9.22 -1.88 -10.99
CA ASN A 136 -10.44 -2.31 -10.30
C ASN A 136 -11.34 -3.15 -11.22
N LYS A 137 -12.54 -3.51 -10.75
CA LYS A 137 -13.48 -4.34 -11.54
C LYS A 137 -14.00 -3.64 -12.80
N HIS A 138 -14.10 -2.31 -12.81
CA HIS A 138 -14.50 -1.56 -14.00
C HIS A 138 -13.42 -1.64 -15.08
N PHE A 139 -12.14 -1.52 -14.69
CA PHE A 139 -11.04 -1.78 -15.63
C PHE A 139 -11.14 -3.18 -16.24
N ALA A 140 -11.36 -4.20 -15.41
CA ALA A 140 -11.51 -5.58 -15.88
C ALA A 140 -12.65 -5.74 -16.90
N GLN A 141 -13.79 -5.09 -16.67
CA GLN A 141 -14.93 -5.11 -17.58
C GLN A 141 -14.60 -4.46 -18.92
N LEU A 142 -14.00 -3.26 -18.90
CA LEU A 142 -13.63 -2.52 -20.11
C LEU A 142 -12.52 -3.24 -20.90
N ALA A 143 -11.51 -3.80 -20.22
CA ALA A 143 -10.48 -4.61 -20.87
C ALA A 143 -11.07 -5.87 -21.53
N THR A 144 -12.05 -6.51 -20.89
CA THR A 144 -12.77 -7.66 -21.48
C THR A 144 -13.57 -7.24 -22.72
N GLU A 145 -14.21 -6.06 -22.69
CA GLU A 145 -14.92 -5.50 -23.85
C GLU A 145 -14.01 -5.28 -25.06
N LEU A 146 -12.76 -4.88 -24.81
CA LEU A 146 -11.70 -4.75 -25.83
C LEU A 146 -11.11 -6.09 -26.29
N GLY A 147 -11.59 -7.21 -25.76
CA GLY A 147 -11.16 -8.55 -26.15
C GLY A 147 -9.90 -9.05 -25.43
N LEU A 148 -9.52 -8.44 -24.30
CA LEU A 148 -8.44 -8.95 -23.45
C LEU A 148 -8.97 -10.00 -22.47
N ALA A 149 -8.14 -11.01 -22.19
CA ALA A 149 -8.36 -11.89 -21.04
C ALA A 149 -7.90 -11.18 -19.78
N VAL A 150 -8.71 -11.25 -18.72
CA VAL A 150 -8.46 -10.57 -17.46
C VAL A 150 -8.38 -11.56 -16.31
N GLU A 151 -7.31 -11.48 -15.53
CA GLU A 151 -7.07 -12.34 -14.37
C GLU A 151 -6.82 -11.48 -13.12
N PRO A 152 -7.29 -11.90 -11.93
CA PRO A 152 -6.94 -11.24 -10.67
C PRO A 152 -5.43 -11.25 -10.40
N ASP A 153 -4.91 -10.17 -9.83
CA ASP A 153 -3.51 -10.05 -9.40
C ASP A 153 -3.41 -9.35 -8.04
N ASP A 154 -2.68 -9.96 -7.09
CA ASP A 154 -2.58 -9.46 -5.71
C ASP A 154 -1.85 -8.12 -5.57
N LYS A 155 -1.06 -7.72 -6.57
CA LYS A 155 -0.25 -6.49 -6.56
C LYS A 155 -0.93 -5.36 -7.32
N ILE A 156 -1.47 -5.65 -8.49
CA ILE A 156 -2.01 -4.65 -9.42
C ILE A 156 -3.53 -4.73 -9.61
N GLY A 157 -4.21 -5.64 -8.91
CA GLY A 157 -5.67 -5.81 -8.95
C GLY A 157 -6.13 -6.75 -10.05
N PHE A 158 -5.94 -6.34 -11.30
CA PHE A 158 -6.21 -7.18 -12.48
C PHE A 158 -5.08 -7.03 -13.50
N ARG A 159 -4.70 -8.15 -14.12
CA ARG A 159 -3.74 -8.22 -15.23
C ARG A 159 -4.43 -8.62 -16.52
N THR A 160 -3.90 -8.18 -17.65
CA THR A 160 -4.48 -8.42 -18.97
C THR A 160 -3.53 -9.22 -19.87
N THR A 161 -4.09 -10.07 -20.72
CA THR A 161 -3.37 -10.74 -21.82
C THR A 161 -4.22 -10.71 -23.09
N ILE A 162 -3.56 -10.68 -24.26
CA ILE A 162 -4.27 -10.76 -25.54
C ILE A 162 -4.80 -12.18 -25.75
N THR A 163 -6.04 -12.32 -26.21
CA THR A 163 -6.67 -13.61 -26.48
C THR A 163 -6.43 -14.07 -27.92
N ASP A 164 -6.55 -15.37 -28.18
CA ASP A 164 -6.45 -15.90 -29.56
C ASP A 164 -7.49 -15.30 -30.50
N LEU A 165 -8.72 -15.06 -30.00
CA LEU A 165 -9.78 -14.41 -30.78
C LEU A 165 -9.38 -12.99 -31.18
N THR A 166 -8.82 -12.23 -30.25
CA THR A 166 -8.35 -10.86 -30.50
C THR A 166 -7.11 -10.85 -31.41
N THR A 167 -6.19 -11.78 -31.22
CA THR A 167 -5.05 -11.99 -32.13
C THR A 167 -5.51 -12.24 -33.56
N GLY A 168 -6.51 -13.11 -33.76
CA GLY A 168 -7.09 -13.36 -35.08
C GLY A 168 -7.77 -12.11 -35.66
N ARG A 169 -8.49 -11.34 -34.83
CA ARG A 169 -9.16 -10.12 -35.26
C ARG A 169 -8.20 -9.03 -35.74
N TYR A 170 -7.05 -8.89 -35.07
CA TYR A 170 -6.04 -7.89 -35.38
C TYR A 170 -4.83 -8.47 -36.14
N GLN A 171 -4.99 -9.60 -36.82
CA GLN A 171 -3.87 -10.30 -37.47
C GLN A 171 -3.07 -9.41 -38.42
N SER A 172 -3.74 -8.58 -39.23
CA SER A 172 -3.06 -7.64 -40.15
C SER A 172 -2.29 -6.56 -39.40
N THR A 173 -2.86 -6.00 -38.34
CA THR A 173 -2.21 -5.02 -37.46
C THR A 173 -1.00 -5.64 -36.78
N ILE A 174 -1.11 -6.86 -36.27
CA ILE A 174 0.00 -7.58 -35.63
C ILE A 174 1.13 -7.85 -36.64
N ALA A 175 0.80 -8.27 -37.86
CA ALA A 175 1.80 -8.48 -38.91
C ALA A 175 2.51 -7.17 -39.31
N ALA A 176 1.78 -6.05 -39.38
CA ALA A 176 2.37 -4.74 -39.65
C ALA A 176 3.31 -4.30 -38.52
N LEU A 177 2.89 -4.49 -37.26
CA LEU A 177 3.72 -4.22 -36.07
C LEU A 177 5.00 -5.06 -36.10
N ASP A 178 4.89 -6.37 -36.37
CA ASP A 178 6.03 -7.28 -36.46
C ASP A 178 7.07 -6.81 -37.50
N GLY A 179 6.60 -6.43 -38.69
CA GLY A 179 7.47 -5.89 -39.74
C GLY A 179 8.10 -4.52 -39.41
N ALA A 180 7.46 -3.71 -38.55
CA ALA A 180 7.93 -2.38 -38.18
C ALA A 180 8.84 -2.36 -36.93
N ILE A 181 8.68 -3.33 -36.02
CA ILE A 181 9.48 -3.44 -34.81
C ILE A 181 10.85 -4.05 -35.15
N THR A 182 11.77 -3.20 -35.60
CA THR A 182 13.14 -3.61 -35.93
C THR A 182 14.16 -3.22 -34.85
N LEU A 183 13.77 -2.36 -33.91
CA LEU A 183 14.61 -1.84 -32.82
C LEU A 183 13.82 -1.76 -31.52
N PHE A 184 14.49 -2.04 -30.40
CA PHE A 184 13.95 -1.85 -29.05
C PHE A 184 15.00 -1.23 -28.13
N ARG A 185 14.53 -0.56 -27.08
CA ARG A 185 15.40 0.10 -26.10
C ARG A 185 15.93 -0.94 -25.10
N HIS A 186 17.23 -0.91 -24.80
CA HIS A 186 17.76 -1.72 -23.70
C HIS A 186 17.15 -1.29 -22.36
N PRO A 187 16.80 -2.23 -21.49
CA PRO A 187 16.37 -1.90 -20.14
C PRO A 187 17.50 -1.16 -19.43
N ILE A 188 17.19 -0.05 -18.78
CA ILE A 188 18.11 0.53 -17.81
C ILE A 188 18.11 -0.44 -16.63
N GLU A 189 19.25 -1.10 -16.40
CA GLU A 189 19.44 -1.90 -15.18
C GLU A 189 19.17 -0.99 -13.98
N ALA A 190 18.05 -1.24 -13.30
CA ALA A 190 17.77 -0.58 -12.05
C ALA A 190 18.85 -1.02 -11.07
N LYS A 191 19.72 -0.09 -10.64
CA LYS A 191 20.64 -0.35 -9.52
C LYS A 191 19.81 -1.01 -8.41
N PRO A 192 20.23 -2.16 -7.87
CA PRO A 192 19.45 -2.86 -6.85
C PRO A 192 19.11 -1.86 -5.76
N LYS A 193 17.81 -1.60 -5.58
CA LYS A 193 17.35 -0.79 -4.45
C LYS A 193 17.89 -1.51 -3.22
N LYS A 194 18.80 -0.87 -2.46
CA LYS A 194 19.23 -1.40 -1.16
C LYS A 194 17.95 -1.78 -0.43
N LYS A 195 17.85 -3.04 -0.02
CA LYS A 195 16.72 -3.56 0.74
C LYS A 195 16.58 -2.62 1.94
N ARG A 196 15.51 -1.80 1.96
CA ARG A 196 15.22 -0.97 3.13
C ARG A 196 14.73 -1.95 4.18
N ASP A 197 15.64 -2.23 5.09
CA ASP A 197 15.57 -3.10 6.26
C ASP A 197 14.68 -2.52 7.37
N ASN A 198 14.24 -1.27 7.25
CA ASN A 198 13.27 -0.67 8.15
C ASN A 198 11.99 -0.23 7.41
N SER A 199 10.84 -0.69 7.91
CA SER A 199 9.58 -0.03 7.62
C SER A 199 9.62 1.35 8.30
N ASN A 200 10.04 2.38 7.56
CA ASN A 200 9.92 3.78 7.98
C ASN A 200 8.45 4.27 8.07
N ASN A 201 7.48 3.35 8.21
CA ASN A 201 6.10 3.73 8.42
C ASN A 201 6.02 4.45 9.77
N PRO A 202 5.58 5.73 9.79
CA PRO A 202 5.50 6.48 11.03
C PRO A 202 4.55 5.80 12.00
N ILE A 203 4.99 5.59 13.23
CA ILE A 203 4.17 5.06 14.31
C ILE A 203 3.38 6.21 14.97
N PRO A 204 2.10 6.01 15.29
CA PRO A 204 1.31 7.00 16.02
C PRO A 204 1.69 7.02 17.49
N LEU A 205 1.92 8.21 18.04
CA LEU A 205 2.08 8.44 19.47
C LEU A 205 1.02 9.42 19.96
N GLU A 206 0.46 9.18 21.14
CA GLU A 206 -0.59 9.98 21.77
C GLU A 206 -0.08 10.64 23.03
N CYS A 207 -0.45 11.91 23.24
CA CYS A 207 -0.12 12.65 24.45
C CYS A 207 -1.22 12.52 25.52
N LEU A 208 -0.92 12.99 26.73
CA LEU A 208 -1.93 13.24 27.74
C LEU A 208 -2.86 14.45 27.47
N CYS A 209 -2.52 15.32 26.52
CA CYS A 209 -3.50 16.26 25.96
C CYS A 209 -4.09 15.71 24.66
N PRO A 210 -5.11 16.34 24.04
CA PRO A 210 -5.73 15.86 22.80
C PRO A 210 -4.82 15.76 21.56
N ARG A 211 -3.50 15.95 21.72
CA ARG A 211 -2.51 15.94 20.65
C ARG A 211 -2.07 14.52 20.32
N LYS A 212 -1.86 14.29 19.02
CA LYS A 212 -1.30 13.05 18.46
C LYS A 212 -0.24 13.42 17.43
N ILE A 213 0.81 12.63 17.37
CA ILE A 213 1.90 12.79 16.38
C ILE A 213 2.17 11.44 15.70
N LYS A 214 2.81 11.50 14.54
CA LYS A 214 3.35 10.33 13.84
C LYS A 214 4.83 10.53 13.65
N VAL A 215 5.65 9.59 14.11
CA VAL A 215 7.11 9.69 14.07
C VAL A 215 7.74 8.41 13.54
N ALA A 216 8.94 8.49 12.99
CA ALA A 216 9.67 7.30 12.57
C ALA A 216 10.02 6.44 13.81
N PRO A 217 10.06 5.09 13.68
CA PRO A 217 10.42 4.20 14.79
C PRO A 217 11.75 4.57 15.46
N THR A 218 12.76 4.88 14.65
CA THR A 218 14.09 5.30 15.15
C THR A 218 14.06 6.57 15.99
N ILE A 219 13.13 7.49 15.71
CA ILE A 219 12.96 8.71 16.49
C ILE A 219 12.25 8.42 17.82
N ALA A 220 11.27 7.52 17.82
CA ALA A 220 10.60 7.09 19.05
C ALA A 220 11.54 6.31 19.98
N GLU A 221 12.45 5.52 19.41
CA GLU A 221 13.47 4.76 20.16
C GLU A 221 14.59 5.65 20.70
N ALA A 222 14.90 6.77 20.03
CA ALA A 222 15.97 7.68 20.43
C ALA A 222 15.69 8.38 21.77
N GLY A 223 14.42 8.54 22.16
CA GLY A 223 14.06 9.14 23.44
C GLY A 223 12.61 9.63 23.53
N LEU A 224 12.22 10.04 24.74
CA LEU A 224 10.88 10.55 24.99
C LEU A 224 10.65 11.90 24.31
N ILE A 225 9.60 11.98 23.50
CA ILE A 225 9.12 13.24 22.93
C ILE A 225 8.17 13.87 23.94
N ARG A 226 8.54 15.04 24.46
CA ARG A 226 7.70 15.79 25.40
C ARG A 226 6.77 16.75 24.69
N CYS A 227 5.54 16.83 25.16
CA CYS A 227 4.58 17.82 24.73
C CYS A 227 4.84 19.13 25.44
N ASP A 228 5.26 20.14 24.68
CA ASP A 228 5.49 21.48 25.22
C ASP A 228 4.25 22.11 25.90
N VAL A 229 3.05 21.73 25.46
CA VAL A 229 1.79 22.26 26.01
C VAL A 229 1.47 21.71 27.40
N CYS A 230 1.81 20.46 27.70
CA CYS A 230 1.40 19.82 28.96
C CYS A 230 2.52 19.09 29.70
N GLY A 231 3.76 19.14 29.24
CA GLY A 231 4.95 18.52 29.86
C GLY A 231 5.08 16.99 29.73
N HIS A 232 3.97 16.30 29.47
CA HIS A 232 3.86 14.84 29.36
C HIS A 232 4.47 14.26 28.08
N ALA A 233 4.78 12.95 28.10
CA ALA A 233 5.35 12.27 26.96
C ALA A 233 4.29 11.86 25.93
N PHE A 234 4.67 11.82 24.65
CA PHE A 234 3.89 11.14 23.62
C PHE A 234 4.21 9.64 23.65
N MET A 235 3.21 8.80 23.95
CA MET A 235 3.37 7.35 24.12
C MET A 235 2.61 6.56 23.05
N PRO A 236 3.07 5.36 22.67
CA PRO A 236 2.26 4.42 21.90
C PRO A 236 0.97 4.06 22.64
N ASP A 237 -0.07 3.65 21.91
CA ASP A 237 -1.34 3.24 22.52
C ASP A 237 -1.11 2.11 23.55
N GLY A 238 -1.71 2.28 24.73
CA GLY A 238 -1.61 1.33 25.83
C GLY A 238 -0.29 1.34 26.62
N GLN A 239 0.75 2.07 26.19
CA GLN A 239 1.97 2.20 26.99
C GLN A 239 1.83 3.27 28.08
N PRO A 240 2.34 3.01 29.30
CA PRO A 240 2.29 3.97 30.39
C PRO A 240 3.18 5.17 30.09
N ASP A 241 2.71 6.38 30.39
CA ASP A 241 3.55 7.58 30.37
C ASP A 241 4.48 7.55 31.60
N PRO A 242 5.82 7.43 31.43
CA PRO A 242 6.74 7.37 32.55
C PRO A 242 6.86 8.71 33.31
N THR A 243 6.28 9.79 32.78
CA THR A 243 6.21 11.09 33.47
C THR A 243 5.04 11.16 34.46
N LEU A 244 4.11 10.20 34.42
CA LEU A 244 3.06 10.08 35.42
C LEU A 244 3.59 9.40 36.68
N THR A 245 3.50 10.11 37.81
CA THR A 245 3.85 9.57 39.12
C THR A 245 2.64 8.94 39.80
N PRO A 246 2.78 7.73 40.40
CA PRO A 246 1.77 7.20 41.28
C PRO A 246 1.58 8.09 42.52
N ASP A 247 0.35 8.16 43.03
CA ASP A 247 0.01 8.80 44.29
C ASP A 247 -0.36 7.72 45.32
N PRO A 248 0.62 7.09 45.97
CA PRO A 248 0.38 5.99 46.91
C PRO A 248 -0.30 6.45 48.20
N THR A 249 -0.24 7.73 48.54
CA THR A 249 -0.88 8.31 49.74
C THR A 249 -2.29 8.79 49.46
N GLY A 250 -2.65 8.98 48.18
CA GLY A 250 -3.94 9.52 47.78
C GLY A 250 -4.08 11.00 48.12
N ALA A 251 -2.97 11.74 48.21
CA ALA A 251 -2.96 13.16 48.54
C ALA A 251 -3.83 13.99 47.57
N ALA A 252 -3.92 13.57 46.31
CA ALA A 252 -4.75 14.23 45.29
C ALA A 252 -6.23 13.77 45.31
N HIS A 253 -6.57 12.72 46.06
CA HIS A 253 -7.86 12.03 45.99
C HIS A 253 -8.38 11.62 47.37
N ASP A 254 -8.45 12.55 48.31
CA ASP A 254 -9.06 12.38 49.63
C ASP A 254 -8.54 11.16 50.41
N GLY A 255 -7.22 10.89 50.29
CA GLY A 255 -6.56 9.76 50.92
C GLY A 255 -6.73 8.42 50.18
N MET A 256 -7.28 8.42 48.96
CA MET A 256 -7.41 7.23 48.11
C MET A 256 -6.16 7.03 47.22
N PRO A 257 -5.36 5.97 47.45
CA PRO A 257 -4.20 5.69 46.62
C PRO A 257 -4.59 5.58 45.14
N THR A 258 -3.87 6.28 44.28
CA THR A 258 -4.17 6.33 42.84
C THR A 258 -2.94 5.99 42.00
N PHE A 259 -3.12 5.02 41.12
CA PHE A 259 -2.07 4.45 40.29
C PHE A 259 -2.40 4.65 38.81
N PRO A 260 -1.54 5.32 38.03
CA PRO A 260 -1.60 5.30 36.58
C PRO A 260 -1.57 3.88 36.01
N TRP A 261 -2.10 3.72 34.81
CA TRP A 261 -2.00 2.47 34.04
C TRP A 261 -0.57 1.92 34.05
N GLY A 262 -0.41 0.62 34.28
CA GLY A 262 0.91 -0.04 34.31
C GLY A 262 1.72 0.14 35.60
N THR A 263 1.26 0.96 36.55
CA THR A 263 2.00 1.24 37.81
C THR A 263 1.36 0.64 39.07
N VAL A 264 0.26 -0.13 38.89
CA VAL A 264 -0.47 -0.75 40.00
C VAL A 264 0.41 -1.79 40.69
N PRO A 265 0.61 -1.72 42.02
CA PRO A 265 1.41 -2.71 42.73
C PRO A 265 0.72 -4.08 42.77
N ASN A 266 1.54 -5.13 42.91
CA ASN A 266 1.04 -6.49 43.11
C ASN A 266 0.13 -6.58 44.35
N GLY A 267 -0.82 -7.52 44.34
CA GLY A 267 -1.79 -7.69 45.43
C GLY A 267 -3.08 -6.90 45.27
N LEU A 268 -3.18 -6.03 44.26
CA LEU A 268 -4.40 -5.31 43.90
C LEU A 268 -4.99 -5.83 42.58
N ALA A 269 -6.31 -5.86 42.49
CA ALA A 269 -7.02 -6.28 41.28
C ALA A 269 -8.31 -5.48 41.06
N THR A 270 -8.66 -5.25 39.80
CA THR A 270 -9.96 -4.73 39.39
C THR A 270 -11.07 -5.78 39.59
N LEU A 271 -12.33 -5.35 39.62
CA LEU A 271 -13.48 -6.27 39.65
C LEU A 271 -13.45 -7.31 38.52
N ARG A 272 -13.01 -6.90 37.34
CA ARG A 272 -12.94 -7.77 36.16
C ARG A 272 -11.86 -8.83 36.33
N GLN A 273 -10.70 -8.46 36.83
CA GLN A 273 -9.61 -9.39 37.14
C GLN A 273 -10.02 -10.37 38.24
N LEU A 274 -10.66 -9.90 39.32
CA LEU A 274 -11.20 -10.79 40.36
C LEU A 274 -12.21 -11.79 39.78
N ALA A 275 -13.17 -11.31 38.98
CA ALA A 275 -14.18 -12.16 38.38
C ALA A 275 -13.60 -13.22 37.43
N ALA A 276 -12.57 -12.85 36.65
CA ALA A 276 -11.85 -13.77 35.77
C ALA A 276 -11.13 -14.88 36.57
N SER A 277 -10.61 -14.56 37.76
CA SER A 277 -10.01 -15.52 38.68
C SER A 277 -11.01 -16.25 39.58
N GLY A 278 -12.32 -16.16 39.30
CA GLY A 278 -13.35 -16.82 40.13
C GLY A 278 -13.52 -16.21 41.52
N LEU A 279 -13.05 -14.99 41.73
CA LEU A 279 -13.11 -14.25 43.00
C LEU A 279 -14.15 -13.11 42.95
N ARG A 280 -14.45 -12.57 44.12
CA ARG A 280 -15.24 -11.35 44.34
C ARG A 280 -14.63 -10.52 45.48
N PRO A 281 -14.85 -9.20 45.53
CA PRO A 281 -14.28 -8.34 46.58
C PRO A 281 -14.60 -8.74 48.01
N GLY A 282 -15.69 -9.47 48.24
CA GLY A 282 -16.01 -10.01 49.57
C GLY A 282 -16.52 -8.99 50.59
N GLY A 283 -16.88 -7.78 50.16
CA GLY A 283 -17.38 -6.69 50.99
C GLY A 283 -16.30 -5.72 51.51
N GLN A 284 -15.05 -5.91 51.09
CA GLN A 284 -13.95 -4.99 51.45
C GLN A 284 -14.17 -3.58 50.87
N PRO A 285 -13.66 -2.53 51.52
CA PRO A 285 -13.64 -1.18 50.96
C PRO A 285 -12.76 -1.12 49.70
N ILE A 286 -12.92 -0.06 48.90
CA ILE A 286 -12.04 0.22 47.76
C ILE A 286 -10.64 0.50 48.31
N ALA A 287 -9.64 -0.25 47.82
CA ALA A 287 -8.28 -0.16 48.33
C ALA A 287 -7.45 0.89 47.59
N ALA A 288 -7.73 1.10 46.30
CA ALA A 288 -7.05 2.09 45.46
C ALA A 288 -7.83 2.35 44.17
N ARG A 289 -7.34 3.29 43.37
CA ARG A 289 -7.88 3.64 42.05
C ARG A 289 -6.83 3.46 40.96
N LEU A 290 -7.19 2.75 39.90
CA LEU A 290 -6.43 2.70 38.65
C LEU A 290 -6.95 3.79 37.71
N THR A 291 -6.09 4.59 37.11
CA THR A 291 -6.48 5.64 36.14
C THR A 291 -5.80 5.47 34.79
N TRP A 292 -6.51 5.77 33.71
CA TRP A 292 -5.97 5.80 32.35
C TRP A 292 -6.74 6.80 31.49
N ARG A 293 -6.23 7.09 30.28
CA ARG A 293 -6.79 8.13 29.39
C ARG A 293 -7.05 9.43 30.15
N HIS A 294 -5.99 10.04 30.67
CA HIS A 294 -6.07 11.38 31.27
C HIS A 294 -6.87 11.43 32.59
N GLY A 295 -6.91 10.33 33.35
CA GLY A 295 -7.76 10.22 34.55
C GLY A 295 -9.27 10.24 34.27
N ARG A 296 -9.69 10.40 33.00
CA ARG A 296 -11.09 10.38 32.56
C ARG A 296 -11.70 9.00 32.69
N ARG A 297 -10.86 7.97 32.68
CA ARG A 297 -11.28 6.62 33.00
C ARG A 297 -10.55 6.15 34.24
N PHE A 298 -11.29 5.48 35.08
CA PHE A 298 -10.77 4.86 36.26
C PHE A 298 -11.44 3.52 36.52
N ALA A 299 -10.77 2.69 37.31
CA ALA A 299 -11.31 1.46 37.85
C ALA A 299 -10.92 1.38 39.33
N ASN A 300 -11.85 0.90 40.15
CA ASN A 300 -11.56 0.62 41.54
C ASN A 300 -10.73 -0.66 41.65
N LEU A 301 -9.75 -0.61 42.54
CA LEU A 301 -8.87 -1.72 42.88
C LEU A 301 -9.23 -2.24 44.27
N TYR A 302 -9.15 -3.57 44.41
CA TYR A 302 -9.46 -4.32 45.61
C TYR A 302 -8.27 -5.21 45.95
N ARG A 303 -8.07 -5.50 47.23
CA ARG A 303 -7.00 -6.40 47.67
C ARG A 303 -7.35 -7.84 47.33
N LEU A 304 -6.37 -8.54 46.77
CA LEU A 304 -6.48 -9.96 46.39
C LEU A 304 -6.57 -10.86 47.63
N ASP A 305 -5.84 -10.54 48.70
CA ASP A 305 -5.84 -11.33 49.94
C ASP A 305 -7.15 -11.26 50.72
N ALA A 306 -7.91 -10.17 50.58
CA ALA A 306 -9.24 -10.01 51.16
C ALA A 306 -10.37 -10.47 50.21
N ALA A 307 -10.04 -10.90 48.99
CA ALA A 307 -11.02 -11.39 48.03
C ALA A 307 -11.57 -12.76 48.47
N LYS A 308 -12.84 -13.00 48.16
CA LYS A 308 -13.54 -14.25 48.47
C LYS A 308 -13.90 -14.99 47.20
N THR A 309 -13.98 -16.31 47.25
CA THR A 309 -14.47 -17.09 46.11
C THR A 309 -15.87 -16.63 45.69
N LYS A 310 -16.07 -16.51 44.39
CA LYS A 310 -17.35 -16.18 43.80
C LYS A 310 -18.32 -17.34 44.07
N ARG A 311 -19.47 -17.03 44.65
CA ARG A 311 -20.52 -18.03 44.86
C ARG A 311 -21.00 -18.53 43.50
N GLN A 312 -21.08 -19.86 43.35
CA GLN A 312 -21.70 -20.47 42.19
C GLN A 312 -23.22 -20.49 42.39
N ALA A 313 -23.95 -20.10 41.34
CA ALA A 313 -25.40 -20.20 41.34
C ALA A 313 -25.80 -21.67 41.27
N THR A 314 -26.87 -22.04 41.97
CA THR A 314 -27.42 -23.40 41.86
C THR A 314 -28.06 -23.60 40.48
N PRO A 315 -28.23 -24.85 40.01
CA PRO A 315 -28.92 -25.12 38.75
C PRO A 315 -30.29 -24.44 38.64
N ALA A 316 -31.09 -24.49 39.72
CA ALA A 316 -32.39 -23.83 39.77
C ALA A 316 -32.32 -22.31 39.62
N GLN A 317 -31.26 -21.67 40.15
CA GLN A 317 -31.02 -20.23 39.99
C GLN A 317 -30.61 -19.88 38.56
N LEU A 318 -29.81 -20.74 37.92
CA LEU A 318 -29.42 -20.57 36.50
C LEU A 318 -30.64 -20.68 35.58
N ASP A 319 -31.52 -21.66 35.81
CA ASP A 319 -32.76 -21.82 35.06
C ASP A 319 -33.70 -20.62 35.23
N ALA A 320 -33.81 -20.10 36.45
CA ALA A 320 -34.59 -18.90 36.71
C ALA A 320 -34.02 -17.67 35.97
N LEU A 321 -32.70 -17.51 35.95
CA LEU A 321 -32.03 -16.45 35.19
C LEU A 321 -32.23 -16.61 33.67
N ALA A 322 -32.16 -17.84 33.15
CA ALA A 322 -32.39 -18.14 31.74
C ALA A 322 -33.82 -17.74 31.32
N ARG A 323 -34.83 -18.14 32.11
CA ARG A 323 -36.23 -17.72 31.90
C ARG A 323 -36.40 -16.20 31.95
N ALA A 324 -35.77 -15.53 32.91
CA ALA A 324 -35.84 -14.08 33.04
C ALA A 324 -35.18 -13.35 31.85
N ASN A 325 -34.06 -13.86 31.33
CA ASN A 325 -33.40 -13.29 30.16
C ASN A 325 -34.18 -13.51 28.88
N ALA A 326 -34.79 -14.69 28.68
CA ALA A 326 -35.67 -14.98 27.56
C ALA A 326 -36.88 -14.03 27.53
N ALA A 327 -37.53 -13.79 28.69
CA ALA A 327 -38.64 -12.85 28.80
C ALA A 327 -38.23 -11.39 28.48
N ARG A 328 -37.00 -10.98 28.85
CA ARG A 328 -36.47 -9.66 28.51
C ARG A 328 -36.14 -9.53 27.01
N ALA A 329 -35.64 -10.59 26.38
CA ALA A 329 -35.37 -10.61 24.96
C ALA A 329 -36.67 -10.49 24.14
N ALA A 330 -37.72 -11.24 24.52
CA ALA A 330 -39.03 -11.15 23.90
C ALA A 330 -39.61 -9.71 23.96
N LYS A 331 -39.47 -9.03 25.11
CA LYS A 331 -39.90 -7.62 25.26
C LYS A 331 -39.07 -6.59 24.48
N ARG A 332 -37.86 -6.94 24.03
CA ARG A 332 -36.98 -6.05 23.23
C ARG A 332 -37.20 -6.19 21.72
N GLY A 333 -37.71 -7.32 21.26
CA GLY A 333 -38.08 -7.52 19.84
C GLY A 333 -39.42 -6.89 19.45
N ASP A 334 -40.18 -6.40 20.43
CA ASP A 334 -41.52 -5.81 20.30
C ASP A 334 -41.50 -4.26 20.42
N ARG A 335 -40.31 -3.65 20.33
CA ARG A 335 -40.06 -2.20 20.31
C ARG A 335 -39.19 -1.84 19.13
#